data_AF-A0A7Z0PDP6-F1
#
_entry.id   AF-A0A7Z0PDP6-F1
#
_cell.length_a   1.000
_cell.length_b   1.000
_cell.length_c   1.000
_cell.angle_alpha   90.00
_cell.angle_beta   90.00
_cell.angle_gamma   90.00
#
_symmetry.space_group_name_H-M   'P 1'
#
loop_
_entity.id
_entity.type
_entity.pdbx_description
1 polymer ?
#
loop_
_entity_poly.entity_id
_entity_poly.type
_entity_poly.pdbx_seq_one_letter_code
_entity_poly.pdbx_strand_id
1 'polypeptide(L)'
;MEKELLLKQLVDIGITEIEAKIYLHLLKKPGENPTQVSKEVDISRSISYKYMQKMEEKGMLKLIPAQDDSKNYVVINPNIYFAEYEKNFLNNINNLKFTLDSMYNKYNREGMYLFDRIDNLTYKVIDLINSAENIIVVIGNIYDEVIREKLKKIEEKSILVYILEDISSDEFIIIKDNVEMVLKDSLNMIYTKNSLLINQISKRIKMEMEKKK
;
A
#
# COMPACT_ATOMS: atom_id res chain seq x y z
N MET A 1 15.45 29.69 11.85
CA MET A 1 15.92 28.47 12.55
C MET A 1 14.87 27.85 13.48
N GLU A 2 14.54 28.41 14.66
CA GLU A 2 13.55 27.78 15.57
C GLU A 2 12.11 27.77 15.02
N LYS A 3 11.66 28.89 14.42
CA LYS A 3 10.33 28.98 13.78
C LYS A 3 10.17 28.00 12.59
N GLU A 4 11.23 27.82 11.81
CA GLU A 4 11.22 26.89 10.66
C GLU A 4 11.20 25.43 11.13
N LEU A 5 11.92 25.12 12.23
CA LEU A 5 11.87 23.80 12.85
C LEU A 5 10.47 23.47 13.37
N LEU A 6 9.83 24.39 14.09
CA LEU A 6 8.47 24.20 14.59
C LEU A 6 7.45 24.04 13.47
N LEU A 7 7.56 24.86 12.41
CA LEU A 7 6.70 24.73 11.23
C LEU A 7 6.86 23.36 10.60
N LYS A 8 8.10 22.89 10.43
CA LYS A 8 8.38 21.56 9.89
C LYS A 8 7.77 20.46 10.76
N GLN A 9 7.94 20.52 12.08
CA GLN A 9 7.39 19.52 13.01
C GLN A 9 5.86 19.44 12.93
N LEU A 10 5.16 20.57 12.81
CA LEU A 10 3.71 20.60 12.62
C LEU A 10 3.31 19.96 11.28
N VAL A 11 4.06 20.25 10.21
CA VAL A 11 3.81 19.67 8.88
C VAL A 11 4.06 18.17 8.85
N ASP A 12 5.13 17.70 9.50
CA ASP A 12 5.50 16.28 9.55
C ASP A 12 4.43 15.41 10.23
N ILE A 13 3.63 15.99 11.13
CA ILE A 13 2.49 15.30 11.77
C ILE A 13 1.17 15.48 11.03
N GLY A 14 1.15 16.15 9.87
CA GLY A 14 -0.04 16.28 9.02
C GLY A 14 -0.86 17.55 9.21
N ILE A 15 -0.33 18.58 9.87
CA ILE A 15 -0.92 19.93 9.89
C ILE A 15 -0.48 20.65 8.61
N THR A 16 -1.40 21.29 7.89
CA THR A 16 -1.02 21.97 6.65
C THR A 16 -0.12 23.18 6.92
N GLU A 17 0.71 23.57 5.94
CA GLU A 17 1.62 24.70 6.10
C GLU A 17 0.87 26.01 6.46
N ILE A 18 -0.32 26.22 5.89
CA ILE A 18 -1.17 27.39 6.19
C ILE A 18 -1.66 27.32 7.65
N GLU A 19 -2.16 26.17 8.10
CA GLU A 19 -2.59 25.98 9.49
C GLU A 19 -1.44 26.18 10.47
N ALA A 20 -0.25 25.63 10.17
CA ALA A 20 0.94 25.79 10.99
C ALA A 20 1.36 27.26 11.09
N LYS A 21 1.36 28.00 9.97
CA LYS A 21 1.67 29.45 9.97
C LYS A 21 0.67 30.25 10.81
N ILE A 22 -0.63 30.00 10.64
CA ILE A 22 -1.69 30.65 11.44
C ILE A 22 -1.55 30.31 12.93
N TYR A 23 -1.35 29.03 13.26
CA TYR A 23 -1.20 28.54 14.62
C TYR A 23 -0.02 29.19 15.35
N LEU A 24 1.16 29.18 14.73
CA LEU A 24 2.37 29.80 15.27
C LEU A 24 2.26 31.33 15.39
N HIS A 25 1.50 31.97 14.49
CA HIS A 25 1.21 33.40 14.57
C HIS A 25 0.31 33.73 15.76
N LEU A 26 -0.81 33.03 15.91
CA LEU A 26 -1.76 33.23 17.02
C LEU A 26 -1.21 32.84 18.39
N LEU A 27 -0.21 31.95 18.46
CA LEU A 27 0.55 31.72 19.70
C LEU A 27 1.31 32.97 20.16
N LYS A 28 1.78 33.80 19.22
CA LYS A 28 2.50 35.05 19.51
C LYS A 28 1.57 36.25 19.65
N LYS A 29 0.49 36.28 18.87
CA LYS A 29 -0.51 37.36 18.83
C LYS A 29 -1.91 36.79 19.09
N PRO A 30 -2.22 36.40 20.34
CA PRO A 30 -3.53 35.85 20.66
C PRO A 30 -4.62 36.92 20.53
N GLY A 31 -5.81 36.51 20.08
CA GLY A 31 -6.98 37.38 19.98
C GLY A 31 -7.09 38.14 18.67
N GLU A 32 -6.29 37.82 17.67
CA GLU A 32 -6.47 38.38 16.33
C GLU A 32 -7.63 37.73 15.57
N ASN A 33 -8.31 38.53 14.74
CA ASN A 33 -9.34 38.07 13.82
C ASN A 33 -8.75 37.66 12.46
N PRO A 34 -9.52 36.96 11.61
CA PRO A 34 -9.03 36.50 10.30
C PRO A 34 -8.50 37.60 9.38
N THR A 35 -8.99 38.84 9.50
CA THR A 35 -8.50 39.96 8.68
C THR A 35 -7.14 40.47 9.14
N GLN A 36 -6.84 40.41 10.43
CA GLN A 36 -5.51 40.72 10.98
C GLN A 36 -4.52 39.61 10.60
N VAL A 37 -4.89 38.36 10.85
CA VAL A 37 -4.06 37.18 10.51
C VAL A 37 -3.72 37.13 9.02
N SER A 38 -4.67 37.46 8.13
CA SER A 38 -4.41 37.43 6.68
C SER A 38 -3.25 38.33 6.26
N LYS A 39 -3.13 39.50 6.88
CA LYS A 39 -2.07 40.47 6.56
C LYS A 39 -0.69 39.99 7.04
N GLU A 40 -0.65 39.38 8.22
CA GLU A 40 0.59 38.98 8.87
C GLU A 40 1.15 37.65 8.35
N VAL A 41 0.25 36.73 7.98
CA VAL A 41 0.60 35.39 7.47
C VAL A 41 0.76 35.38 5.93
N ASP A 42 0.54 36.53 5.28
CA ASP A 42 0.59 36.71 3.82
C ASP A 42 -0.32 35.72 3.06
N ILE A 43 -1.59 35.68 3.47
CA ILE A 43 -2.65 34.89 2.84
C ILE A 43 -3.86 35.77 2.53
N SER A 44 -4.68 35.37 1.55
CA SER A 44 -5.89 36.12 1.25
C SER A 44 -6.88 36.09 2.43
N ARG A 45 -7.72 37.12 2.57
CA ARG A 45 -8.78 37.15 3.59
C ARG A 45 -9.70 35.93 3.49
N SER A 46 -10.10 35.56 2.27
CA SER A 46 -10.95 34.37 2.07
C SER A 46 -10.29 33.10 2.62
N ILE A 47 -8.98 32.94 2.42
CA ILE A 47 -8.21 31.81 2.94
C ILE A 47 -8.13 31.87 4.47
N SER A 48 -7.84 33.03 5.07
CA SER A 48 -7.75 33.13 6.53
C SER A 48 -9.07 32.80 7.22
N TYR A 49 -10.21 33.31 6.73
CA TYR A 49 -11.53 32.97 7.25
C TYR A 49 -11.81 31.48 7.15
N LYS A 50 -11.58 30.88 5.98
CA LYS A 50 -11.79 29.45 5.73
C LYS A 50 -10.94 28.57 6.65
N TYR A 51 -9.65 28.85 6.78
CA TYR A 51 -8.75 28.03 7.57
C TYR A 51 -8.95 28.23 9.06
N MET A 52 -9.15 29.45 9.55
CA MET A 52 -9.38 29.68 10.98
C MET A 52 -10.68 29.04 11.45
N GLN A 53 -11.75 29.08 10.64
CA GLN A 53 -12.99 28.33 10.93
C GLN A 53 -12.74 26.82 10.98
N LYS A 54 -12.02 26.25 10.00
CA LYS A 54 -11.69 24.82 10.02
C LYS A 54 -10.80 24.42 11.21
N MET A 55 -9.86 25.29 11.58
CA MET A 55 -8.98 25.08 12.73
C MET A 55 -9.76 25.15 14.05
N GLU A 56 -10.79 25.99 14.13
CA GLU A 56 -11.75 26.00 15.24
C GLU A 56 -12.54 24.68 15.30
N GLU A 57 -13.11 24.24 14.19
CA GLU A 57 -13.83 22.95 14.09
C GLU A 57 -12.94 21.74 14.46
N LYS A 58 -11.63 21.83 14.19
CA LYS A 58 -10.61 20.84 14.57
C LYS A 58 -10.15 20.94 16.03
N GLY A 59 -10.60 21.93 16.80
CA GLY A 59 -10.14 22.15 18.18
C GLY A 59 -8.71 22.70 18.29
N MET A 60 -8.16 23.27 17.22
CA MET A 60 -6.86 23.96 17.25
C MET A 60 -6.99 25.39 17.81
N LEU A 61 -8.10 26.04 17.48
CA LEU A 61 -8.41 27.41 17.88
C LEU A 61 -9.74 27.44 18.63
N LYS A 62 -9.96 28.52 19.40
CA LYS A 62 -11.27 28.84 19.97
C LYS A 62 -11.55 30.33 19.85
N LEU A 63 -12.82 30.68 19.73
CA LEU A 63 -13.28 32.06 19.81
C LEU A 63 -13.12 32.62 21.23
N ILE A 64 -12.79 33.90 21.31
CA ILE A 64 -12.82 34.67 22.55
C ILE A 64 -13.74 35.88 22.40
N PRO A 65 -14.36 36.36 23.49
CA PRO A 65 -15.15 37.58 23.46
C PRO A 65 -14.31 38.77 22.98
N ALA A 66 -14.87 39.57 22.09
CA ALA A 66 -14.32 40.86 21.67
C ALA A 66 -15.25 42.00 22.13
N GLN A 67 -14.74 43.23 22.15
CA GLN A 67 -15.55 44.41 22.46
C GLN A 67 -16.51 44.78 21.30
N ASP A 68 -16.28 44.23 20.11
CA ASP A 68 -17.07 44.38 18.89
C ASP A 68 -17.54 43.00 18.38
N ASP A 69 -18.25 42.97 17.24
CA ASP A 69 -18.70 41.74 16.58
C ASP A 69 -17.56 40.94 15.89
N SER A 70 -16.29 41.24 16.20
CA SER A 70 -15.16 40.56 15.59
C SER A 70 -14.97 39.16 16.15
N LYS A 71 -14.73 38.21 15.25
CA LYS A 71 -14.37 36.83 15.61
C LYS A 71 -12.87 36.76 15.94
N ASN A 72 -12.53 36.97 17.20
CA ASN A 72 -11.17 36.90 17.69
C ASN A 72 -10.83 35.48 18.14
N TYR A 73 -9.64 35.00 17.77
CA TYR A 73 -9.22 33.62 18.00
C TYR A 73 -8.01 33.52 18.90
N VAL A 74 -7.98 32.48 19.73
CA VAL A 74 -6.78 32.05 20.45
C VAL A 74 -6.51 30.58 20.19
N VAL A 75 -5.24 30.21 20.31
CA VAL A 75 -4.81 28.81 20.24
C VAL A 75 -5.28 28.06 21.49
N ILE A 76 -5.84 26.87 21.31
CA ILE A 76 -6.11 25.96 22.42
C ILE A 76 -4.78 25.47 23.01
N ASN A 77 -4.75 25.23 24.32
CA ASN A 77 -3.54 24.76 25.01
C ASN A 77 -2.91 23.57 24.23
N PRO A 78 -1.65 23.68 23.77
CA PRO A 78 -1.01 22.66 22.95
C PRO A 78 -1.06 21.27 23.58
N ASN A 79 -0.87 21.16 24.89
CA ASN A 79 -0.90 19.86 25.59
C ASN A 79 -2.28 19.21 25.52
N ILE A 80 -3.35 20.00 25.54
CA ILE A 80 -4.72 19.50 25.44
C ILE A 80 -5.01 19.08 24.00
N TYR A 81 -4.72 19.97 23.04
CA TYR A 81 -4.96 19.71 21.62
C TYR A 81 -4.18 18.49 21.12
N PHE A 82 -2.87 18.41 21.41
CA PHE A 82 -2.04 17.32 20.91
C PHE A 82 -2.32 15.98 21.58
N ALA A 83 -2.74 15.96 22.86
CA ALA A 83 -3.20 14.72 23.50
C ALA A 83 -4.46 14.15 22.83
N GLU A 84 -5.41 15.02 22.48
CA GLU A 84 -6.62 14.60 21.76
C GLU A 84 -6.29 14.22 20.30
N TYR A 85 -5.42 14.99 19.64
CA TYR A 85 -4.93 14.71 18.30
C TYR A 85 -4.27 13.33 18.21
N GLU A 86 -3.35 13.01 19.11
CA GLU A 86 -2.65 11.72 19.17
C GLU A 86 -3.64 10.57 19.36
N LYS A 87 -4.56 10.69 20.32
CA LYS A 87 -5.59 9.67 20.58
C LYS A 87 -6.44 9.40 19.33
N ASN A 88 -6.92 10.46 18.67
CA ASN A 88 -7.74 10.33 17.47
C ASN A 88 -6.94 9.76 16.29
N PHE A 89 -5.69 10.18 16.13
CA PHE A 89 -4.79 9.68 15.10
C PHE A 89 -4.52 8.18 15.25
N LEU A 90 -4.15 7.71 16.44
CA LEU A 90 -3.90 6.30 16.71
C LEU A 90 -5.15 5.44 16.50
N ASN A 91 -6.31 5.90 16.96
CA ASN A 91 -7.58 5.21 16.73
C ASN A 91 -7.90 5.08 15.22
N ASN A 92 -7.73 6.16 14.46
CA ASN A 92 -7.96 6.16 13.02
C ASN A 92 -7.01 5.20 12.30
N ILE A 93 -5.72 5.18 12.66
CA ILE A 93 -4.74 4.25 12.09
C ILE A 93 -5.12 2.79 12.40
N ASN A 94 -5.52 2.50 13.64
CA ASN A 94 -5.91 1.15 14.02
C ASN A 94 -7.16 0.67 13.26
N ASN A 95 -8.17 1.53 13.14
CA ASN A 95 -9.38 1.23 12.35
C ASN A 95 -9.04 1.04 10.87
N LEU A 96 -8.22 1.92 10.31
CA LEU A 96 -7.79 1.84 8.91
C LEU A 96 -7.05 0.53 8.64
N LYS A 97 -6.11 0.14 9.50
CA LYS A 97 -5.41 -1.16 9.41
C LYS A 97 -6.40 -2.32 9.39
N PHE A 98 -7.34 -2.34 10.33
CA PHE A 98 -8.34 -3.41 10.41
C PHE A 98 -9.21 -3.49 9.14
N THR A 99 -9.73 -2.37 8.66
CA THR A 99 -10.54 -2.33 7.44
C THR A 99 -9.74 -2.76 6.21
N LEU A 100 -8.52 -2.25 6.06
CA LEU A 100 -7.66 -2.61 4.93
C LEU A 100 -7.23 -4.07 4.98
N ASP A 101 -6.92 -4.62 6.15
CA ASP A 101 -6.57 -6.04 6.30
C ASP A 101 -7.76 -6.94 5.93
N SER A 102 -8.97 -6.60 6.39
CA SER A 102 -10.18 -7.33 5.98
C SER A 102 -10.41 -7.28 4.47
N MET A 103 -10.17 -6.12 3.83
CA MET A 103 -10.25 -6.00 2.37
C MET A 103 -9.16 -6.84 1.70
N TYR A 104 -7.92 -6.73 2.15
CA TYR A 104 -6.77 -7.46 1.61
C TYR A 104 -6.97 -8.98 1.69
N ASN A 105 -7.43 -9.50 2.83
CA ASN A 105 -7.73 -10.91 3.03
C ASN A 105 -8.92 -11.40 2.19
N LYS A 106 -9.88 -10.51 1.87
CA LYS A 106 -10.95 -10.82 0.93
C LYS A 106 -10.46 -11.00 -0.51
N TYR A 107 -9.41 -10.27 -0.91
CA TYR A 107 -8.77 -10.41 -2.23
C TYR A 107 -7.73 -11.54 -2.28
N ASN A 108 -7.08 -11.85 -1.16
CA ASN A 108 -6.18 -13.01 -1.00
C ASN A 108 -6.92 -14.23 -0.43
N ARG A 109 -7.64 -14.96 -1.28
CA ARG A 109 -8.23 -16.26 -0.87
C ARG A 109 -7.11 -17.26 -0.55
N GLU A 110 -7.06 -17.77 0.68
CA GLU A 110 -6.39 -19.03 1.08
C GLU A 110 -5.00 -19.30 0.46
N GLY A 111 -4.09 -18.33 0.52
CA GLY A 111 -2.72 -18.52 0.03
C GLY A 111 -2.59 -18.50 -1.51
N MET A 112 -3.56 -17.94 -2.21
CA MET A 112 -3.49 -17.57 -3.63
C MET A 112 -3.33 -16.07 -3.78
N TYR A 113 -2.32 -15.66 -4.53
CA TYR A 113 -2.04 -14.28 -4.92
C TYR A 113 -2.38 -14.11 -6.40
N LEU A 114 -3.33 -13.22 -6.69
CA LEU A 114 -3.72 -12.89 -8.06
C LEU A 114 -2.81 -11.80 -8.62
N PHE A 115 -2.41 -11.96 -9.87
CA PHE A 115 -1.72 -10.93 -10.64
C PHE A 115 -2.67 -10.32 -11.66
N ASP A 116 -2.68 -8.99 -11.74
CA ASP A 116 -3.42 -8.25 -12.77
C ASP A 116 -2.54 -7.89 -13.98
N ARG A 117 -1.21 -8.07 -13.86
CA ARG A 117 -0.24 -7.73 -14.90
C ARG A 117 0.75 -8.86 -15.13
N ILE A 118 1.02 -9.11 -16.42
CA ILE A 118 1.90 -10.19 -16.88
C ILE A 118 3.36 -10.00 -16.47
N ASP A 119 3.84 -8.77 -16.39
CA ASP A 119 5.22 -8.46 -16.02
C ASP A 119 5.53 -8.83 -14.56
N ASN A 120 4.59 -8.58 -13.65
CA ASN A 120 4.70 -9.01 -12.26
C ASN A 120 4.67 -10.55 -12.13
N LEU A 121 3.84 -11.22 -12.94
CA LEU A 121 3.81 -12.68 -12.99
C LEU A 121 5.15 -13.23 -13.48
N THR A 122 5.69 -12.69 -14.58
CA THR A 122 6.97 -13.09 -15.16
C THR A 122 8.11 -12.88 -14.15
N TYR A 123 8.12 -11.78 -13.40
CA TYR A 123 9.07 -11.59 -12.30
C TYR A 123 9.00 -12.73 -11.28
N LYS A 124 7.79 -13.14 -10.86
CA LYS A 124 7.63 -14.24 -9.92
C LYS A 124 8.02 -15.60 -10.51
N VAL A 125 7.74 -15.86 -11.78
CA VAL A 125 8.20 -17.08 -12.47
C VAL A 125 9.73 -17.14 -12.49
N ILE A 126 10.39 -16.03 -12.81
CA ILE A 126 11.85 -15.93 -12.81
C ILE A 126 12.42 -16.18 -11.39
N ASP A 127 11.81 -15.61 -10.36
CA ASP A 127 12.16 -15.85 -8.96
C ASP A 127 12.02 -17.33 -8.57
N LEU A 128 10.93 -17.98 -8.97
CA LEU A 128 10.72 -19.42 -8.74
C LEU A 128 11.81 -20.27 -9.39
N ILE A 129 12.15 -19.97 -10.65
CA ILE A 129 13.21 -20.69 -11.36
C ILE A 129 14.54 -20.48 -10.61
N ASN A 130 14.93 -19.24 -10.34
CA ASN A 130 16.23 -18.95 -9.73
C ASN A 130 16.42 -19.57 -8.33
N SER A 131 15.33 -19.76 -7.59
CA SER A 131 15.35 -20.25 -6.20
C SER A 131 15.03 -21.75 -6.08
N ALA A 132 14.87 -22.48 -7.17
CA ALA A 132 14.64 -23.92 -7.16
C ALA A 132 15.84 -24.68 -6.61
N GLU A 133 15.58 -25.68 -5.78
CA GLU A 133 16.62 -26.49 -5.16
C GLU A 133 16.63 -27.94 -5.68
N ASN A 134 15.47 -28.50 -6.01
CA ASN A 134 15.34 -29.93 -6.32
C ASN A 134 14.67 -30.17 -7.68
N ILE A 135 13.49 -29.59 -7.91
CA ILE A 135 12.68 -29.87 -9.11
C ILE A 135 11.87 -28.66 -9.57
N ILE A 136 11.80 -28.49 -10.88
CA ILE A 136 10.84 -27.63 -11.56
C ILE A 136 10.00 -28.47 -12.52
N VAL A 137 8.68 -28.34 -12.43
CA VAL A 137 7.73 -28.93 -13.38
C VAL A 137 7.03 -27.81 -14.13
N VAL A 138 7.09 -27.81 -15.46
CA VAL A 138 6.45 -26.82 -16.33
C VAL A 138 5.49 -27.50 -17.29
N ILE A 139 4.29 -26.94 -17.45
CA ILE A 139 3.24 -27.50 -18.31
C ILE A 139 2.52 -26.40 -19.06
N GLY A 140 2.17 -26.70 -20.31
CA GLY A 140 1.39 -25.82 -21.18
C GLY A 140 2.30 -24.92 -22.00
N ASN A 141 1.83 -23.72 -22.31
CA ASN A 141 2.49 -22.81 -23.23
C ASN A 141 3.48 -21.88 -22.51
N ILE A 142 4.77 -22.07 -22.75
CA ILE A 142 5.80 -21.16 -22.26
C ILE A 142 5.76 -19.87 -23.09
N TYR A 143 5.03 -18.89 -22.57
CA TYR A 143 4.64 -17.66 -23.26
C TYR A 143 5.76 -16.61 -23.42
N ASP A 144 6.93 -16.82 -22.80
CA ASP A 144 8.02 -15.83 -22.74
C ASP A 144 9.39 -16.52 -22.97
N GLU A 145 10.18 -15.99 -23.91
CA GLU A 145 11.49 -16.54 -24.25
C GLU A 145 12.51 -16.41 -23.12
N VAL A 146 12.42 -15.39 -22.26
CA VAL A 146 13.31 -15.24 -21.09
C VAL A 146 13.08 -16.38 -20.10
N ILE A 147 11.82 -16.81 -19.92
CA ILE A 147 11.48 -17.98 -19.09
C ILE A 147 12.10 -19.24 -19.71
N ARG A 148 11.96 -19.42 -21.03
CA ARG A 148 12.52 -20.57 -21.76
C ARG A 148 14.04 -20.65 -21.62
N GLU A 149 14.75 -19.55 -21.80
CA GLU A 149 16.20 -19.50 -21.63
C GLU A 149 16.63 -19.81 -20.19
N LYS A 150 15.89 -19.33 -19.20
CA LYS A 150 16.20 -19.60 -17.78
C LYS A 150 15.99 -21.07 -17.40
N LEU A 151 14.95 -21.71 -17.93
CA LEU A 151 14.73 -23.14 -17.72
C LEU A 151 15.87 -23.97 -18.34
N LYS A 152 16.35 -23.63 -19.54
CA LYS A 152 17.51 -24.31 -20.14
C LYS A 152 18.78 -24.17 -19.28
N LYS A 153 19.03 -22.97 -18.75
CA LYS A 153 20.20 -22.71 -17.90
C LYS A 153 20.14 -23.41 -16.54
N ILE A 154 18.95 -23.77 -16.05
CA ILE A 154 18.82 -24.42 -14.74
C ILE A 154 19.00 -25.93 -14.82
N GLU A 155 18.77 -26.54 -15.99
CA GLU A 155 19.11 -27.96 -16.25
C GLU A 155 20.61 -28.24 -16.12
N GLU A 156 21.46 -27.21 -16.30
CA GLU A 156 22.91 -27.32 -16.08
C GLU A 156 23.28 -27.40 -14.59
N LYS A 157 22.37 -27.00 -13.72
CA LYS A 157 22.48 -27.18 -12.27
C LYS A 157 21.84 -28.53 -11.92
N SER A 158 22.22 -29.16 -10.81
CA SER A 158 21.69 -30.47 -10.39
C SER A 158 20.20 -30.48 -9.98
N ILE A 159 19.38 -29.65 -10.63
CA ILE A 159 17.94 -29.46 -10.45
C ILE A 159 17.24 -30.22 -11.57
N LEU A 160 16.28 -31.06 -11.22
CA LEU A 160 15.49 -31.80 -12.20
C LEU A 160 14.48 -30.86 -12.87
N VAL A 161 14.48 -30.76 -14.19
CA VAL A 161 13.50 -29.96 -14.93
C VAL A 161 12.65 -30.89 -15.78
N TYR A 162 11.33 -30.77 -15.65
CA TYR A 162 10.37 -31.53 -16.44
C TYR A 162 9.44 -30.57 -17.18
N ILE A 163 9.42 -30.64 -18.50
CA ILE A 163 8.64 -29.73 -19.35
C ILE A 163 7.67 -30.55 -20.22
N LEU A 164 6.38 -30.28 -20.07
CA LEU A 164 5.32 -30.73 -20.97
C LEU A 164 4.75 -29.54 -21.72
N GLU A 165 5.42 -29.18 -22.80
CA GLU A 165 5.02 -28.03 -23.59
C GLU A 165 3.81 -28.35 -24.48
N ASP A 166 2.81 -27.48 -24.44
CA ASP A 166 1.64 -27.50 -25.32
C ASP A 166 1.33 -26.08 -25.79
N ILE A 167 1.83 -25.75 -26.99
CA ILE A 167 1.69 -24.43 -27.61
C ILE A 167 0.22 -24.10 -27.94
N SER A 168 -0.64 -25.12 -28.07
CA SER A 168 -2.06 -24.93 -28.35
C SER A 168 -2.88 -24.58 -27.10
N SER A 169 -2.28 -24.70 -25.91
CA SER A 169 -2.92 -24.38 -24.65
C SER A 169 -2.75 -22.89 -24.28
N ASP A 170 -3.78 -22.31 -23.66
CA ASP A 170 -3.67 -21.01 -23.01
C ASP A 170 -3.13 -21.12 -21.57
N GLU A 171 -3.03 -22.35 -21.03
CA GLU A 171 -2.49 -22.62 -19.71
C GLU A 171 -0.96 -22.58 -19.72
N PHE A 172 -0.39 -22.00 -18.67
CA PHE A 172 1.00 -22.13 -18.26
C PHE A 172 1.02 -22.42 -16.76
N ILE A 173 1.60 -23.55 -16.37
CA ILE A 173 1.77 -23.95 -14.98
C ILE A 173 3.25 -24.19 -14.73
N ILE A 174 3.78 -23.61 -13.66
CA ILE A 174 5.11 -23.93 -13.15
C ILE A 174 5.03 -24.26 -11.66
N ILE A 175 5.57 -25.41 -11.27
CA ILE A 175 5.63 -25.89 -9.90
C ILE A 175 7.10 -26.03 -9.51
N LYS A 176 7.51 -25.31 -8.46
CA LYS A 176 8.83 -25.39 -7.85
C LYS A 176 8.75 -26.27 -6.60
N ASP A 177 9.60 -27.29 -6.54
CA ASP A 177 9.86 -28.13 -5.37
C ASP A 177 8.59 -28.73 -4.71
N ASN A 178 7.49 -28.82 -5.46
CA ASN A 178 6.15 -29.19 -4.99
C ASN A 178 5.61 -28.33 -3.81
N VAL A 179 6.10 -27.10 -3.66
CA VAL A 179 5.73 -26.19 -2.56
C VAL A 179 5.27 -24.80 -3.03
N GLU A 180 5.68 -24.39 -4.22
CA GLU A 180 5.26 -23.13 -4.84
C GLU A 180 4.78 -23.38 -6.25
N MET A 181 3.70 -22.70 -6.65
CA MET A 181 3.15 -22.81 -7.99
C MET A 181 2.75 -21.46 -8.55
N VAL A 182 2.99 -21.27 -9.85
CA VAL A 182 2.33 -20.25 -10.66
C VAL A 182 1.44 -20.94 -11.70
N LEU A 183 0.23 -20.41 -11.87
CA LEU A 183 -0.72 -20.79 -12.90
C LEU A 183 -1.15 -19.53 -13.66
N LYS A 184 -1.09 -19.59 -14.98
CA LYS A 184 -1.68 -18.60 -15.88
C LYS A 184 -2.62 -19.34 -16.83
N ASP A 185 -3.82 -18.83 -17.03
CA ASP A 185 -4.72 -19.21 -18.10
C ASP A 185 -5.26 -17.94 -18.80
N SER A 186 -6.35 -18.04 -19.56
CA SER A 186 -6.96 -16.91 -20.25
C SER A 186 -7.73 -15.95 -19.33
N LEU A 187 -8.03 -16.37 -18.10
CA LEU A 187 -8.86 -15.65 -17.14
C LEU A 187 -8.08 -15.22 -15.88
N ASN A 188 -7.05 -15.97 -15.51
CA ASN A 188 -6.39 -15.88 -14.21
C ASN A 188 -4.87 -15.92 -14.35
N MET A 189 -4.19 -15.16 -13.49
CA MET A 189 -2.77 -15.27 -13.21
C MET A 189 -2.61 -15.39 -11.70
N ILE A 190 -2.14 -16.55 -11.23
CA ILE A 190 -2.14 -16.93 -9.82
C ILE A 190 -0.74 -17.40 -9.43
N TYR A 191 -0.29 -16.96 -8.26
CA TYR A 191 0.78 -17.61 -7.50
C TYR A 191 0.20 -18.20 -6.21
N THR A 192 0.70 -19.35 -5.78
CA THR A 192 0.24 -19.96 -4.54
C THR A 192 1.30 -20.82 -3.85
N LYS A 193 1.17 -20.88 -2.53
CA LYS A 193 1.83 -21.83 -1.61
C LYS A 193 0.85 -22.83 -0.99
N ASN A 194 -0.39 -22.86 -1.47
CA ASN A 194 -1.43 -23.72 -0.93
C ASN A 194 -1.15 -25.17 -1.32
N SER A 195 -0.69 -25.97 -0.35
CA SER A 195 -0.28 -27.35 -0.58
C SER A 195 -1.42 -28.25 -1.07
N LEU A 196 -2.67 -27.99 -0.71
CA LEU A 196 -3.81 -28.76 -1.20
C LEU A 196 -4.00 -28.57 -2.70
N LEU A 197 -3.98 -27.31 -3.16
CA LEU A 197 -4.11 -26.97 -4.58
C LEU A 197 -2.93 -27.52 -5.38
N ILE A 198 -1.70 -27.32 -4.90
CA ILE A 198 -0.48 -27.82 -5.55
C ILE A 198 -0.52 -29.35 -5.68
N ASN A 199 -0.94 -30.06 -4.62
CA ASN A 199 -1.06 -31.52 -4.65
C ASN A 199 -2.16 -32.01 -5.60
N GLN A 200 -3.29 -31.30 -5.70
CA GLN A 200 -4.35 -31.64 -6.65
C GLN A 200 -3.87 -31.49 -8.10
N ILE A 201 -3.22 -30.38 -8.43
CA ILE A 201 -2.66 -30.15 -9.77
C ILE A 201 -1.55 -31.15 -10.06
N SER A 202 -0.62 -31.38 -9.15
CA SER A 202 0.46 -32.37 -9.34
C SER A 202 -0.06 -33.79 -9.57
N LYS A 203 -1.16 -34.19 -8.92
CA LYS A 203 -1.84 -35.47 -9.21
C LYS A 203 -2.44 -35.50 -10.62
N ARG A 204 -3.11 -34.43 -11.05
CA ARG A 204 -3.66 -34.30 -12.42
C ARG A 204 -2.56 -34.51 -13.46
N ILE A 205 -1.45 -33.81 -13.28
CA ILE A 205 -0.25 -33.86 -14.13
C ILE A 205 0.29 -35.29 -14.22
N LYS A 206 0.47 -35.95 -13.07
CA LYS A 206 1.01 -37.32 -13.04
C LYS A 206 0.13 -38.30 -13.81
N MET A 207 -1.19 -38.19 -13.68
CA MET A 207 -2.14 -39.04 -14.42
C MET A 207 -2.08 -38.79 -15.94
N GLU A 208 -1.88 -37.55 -16.38
CA GLU A 208 -1.71 -37.22 -17.81
C GLU A 208 -0.41 -37.77 -18.37
N MET A 209 0.66 -37.74 -17.59
CA MET A 209 1.96 -38.34 -17.96
C MET A 209 1.87 -39.85 -18.13
N GLU A 210 1.12 -40.54 -17.26
CA GLU A 210 0.94 -41.99 -17.31
C GLU A 210 0.10 -42.44 -18.52
N LYS A 211 -0.83 -41.61 -19.00
CA LYS A 211 -1.63 -41.89 -20.22
C LYS A 211 -0.86 -41.74 -21.53
N LYS A 212 0.27 -41.02 -21.53
CA LYS A 212 1.11 -40.78 -22.72
C LYS A 212 2.27 -41.79 -22.86
N LYS A 213 2.40 -42.75 -21.93
CA LYS A 213 3.34 -43.89 -22.02
C LYS A 213 2.63 -45.11 -22.57
#